data_AF-A0A1V3NS63-F1
#
_entry.id   AF-A0A1V3NS63-F1
#
_cell.length_a   1.000
_cell.length_b   1.000
_cell.length_c   1.000
_cell.angle_alpha   90.00
_cell.angle_beta   90.00
_cell.angle_gamma   90.00
#
_symmetry.space_group_name_H-M   'P 1'
#
loop_
_entity.id
_entity.type
_entity.pdbx_description
1 polymer ?
#
loop_
_entity_poly.entity_id
_entity_poly.type
_entity_poly.pdbx_seq_one_letter_code
_entity_poly.pdbx_strand_id
1 'polypeptide(L)'
;MTNNVHYADTAYDSTRPQEDLPGQKGGPQLSGTQRQLRRQPLPHGVHCGEFLAVSTMPRGLKGHKRPGPEALHERYVVKGPNNPAILIEMITRVAAFFGVFGGGGVIVISFAPDVFGSVVWYVATTLFLILPGLLYFIGKLILRHNLVGDKNNTHYNRRTGFVTRTWDKAPMHLPFAEFDGYMYMIPTGVGSTGYVLNVAHRYSDDGDESLKFFLPWQASLWWEFLQQYMDISKPLPDIPEMEPYRALDPVTAEHDRRTGRPPDYWARMSPDEVDRRHAAAFAAASSYPWGRTREQALASGWRPSSAVLEEERRIEGERHDFASVLAGLTAVLSEHPPVAQARWQSDLDQNSGALHYRISLLPAHGVVGGANGLDQAREAVREALPPEVQSVVEIRIDETPDGELFYRRAS
;
A
#
# COMPACT_ATOMS: atom_id res chain seq x y z
N MET A 1 -3.70 -43.64 -4.02
CA MET A 1 -3.38 -42.38 -3.34
C MET A 1 -2.37 -41.65 -4.22
N THR A 2 -2.85 -40.84 -5.16
CA THR A 2 -2.00 -40.04 -6.04
C THR A 2 -1.58 -38.78 -5.27
N ASN A 3 -0.38 -38.80 -4.67
CA ASN A 3 0.23 -37.61 -4.09
C ASN A 3 0.50 -36.61 -5.22
N ASN A 4 -0.47 -35.74 -5.47
CA ASN A 4 -0.36 -34.64 -6.41
C ASN A 4 0.41 -33.51 -5.69
N VAL A 5 1.72 -33.70 -5.51
CA VAL A 5 2.55 -32.72 -4.79
C VAL A 5 2.75 -31.53 -5.72
N HIS A 6 1.93 -30.50 -5.53
CA HIS A 6 1.98 -29.26 -6.32
C HIS A 6 3.35 -28.58 -6.24
N TYR A 7 4.02 -28.62 -5.08
CA TYR A 7 5.36 -28.07 -4.87
C TYR A 7 6.42 -29.15 -5.03
N ALA A 8 7.60 -28.78 -5.55
CA ALA A 8 8.75 -29.67 -5.55
C ALA A 8 9.32 -29.84 -4.13
N ASP A 9 10.03 -30.95 -3.88
CA ASP A 9 10.70 -31.16 -2.59
C ASP A 9 11.75 -30.08 -2.29
N THR A 10 12.31 -29.45 -3.33
CA THR A 10 13.26 -28.33 -3.25
C THR A 10 12.61 -26.98 -2.98
N ALA A 11 11.27 -26.90 -2.95
CA ALA A 11 10.57 -25.65 -2.72
C ALA A 11 10.91 -25.06 -1.34
N TYR A 12 11.00 -23.74 -1.27
CA TYR A 12 11.42 -23.03 -0.07
C TYR A 12 10.33 -23.09 0.99
N ASP A 13 10.72 -23.49 2.20
CA ASP A 13 9.83 -23.68 3.34
C ASP A 13 10.56 -23.18 4.59
N SER A 14 10.05 -22.10 5.19
CA SER A 14 10.69 -21.50 6.36
C SER A 14 10.59 -22.33 7.64
N THR A 15 9.75 -23.38 7.65
CA THR A 15 9.60 -24.28 8.81
C THR A 15 10.64 -25.39 8.83
N ARG A 16 11.31 -25.65 7.69
CA ARG A 16 12.35 -26.68 7.61
C ARG A 16 13.63 -26.18 8.28
N PRO A 17 14.30 -27.03 9.08
CA PRO A 17 15.62 -26.70 9.62
C PRO A 17 16.58 -26.38 8.47
N GLN A 18 17.12 -25.16 8.44
CA GLN A 18 18.21 -24.79 7.53
C GLN A 18 19.54 -25.32 8.11
N GLU A 19 19.66 -26.64 8.25
CA GLU A 19 20.76 -27.28 8.99
C GLU A 19 22.14 -27.12 8.32
N ASP A 20 22.20 -26.78 7.03
CA ASP A 20 23.45 -26.78 6.25
C ASP A 20 23.79 -25.47 5.53
N LEU A 21 23.11 -24.35 5.81
CA LEU A 21 23.50 -23.07 5.20
C LEU A 21 24.62 -22.42 6.04
N PRO A 22 25.90 -22.45 5.61
CA PRO A 22 26.96 -21.76 6.32
C PRO A 22 26.60 -20.29 6.48
N GLY A 23 26.79 -19.77 7.69
CA GLY A 23 26.46 -18.39 8.03
C GLY A 23 27.11 -17.39 7.07
N GLN A 24 26.55 -16.17 7.01
CA GLN A 24 26.93 -15.06 6.12
C GLN A 24 28.44 -14.77 5.94
N LYS A 25 29.31 -15.32 6.81
CA LYS A 25 30.74 -15.05 6.89
C LYS A 25 31.65 -16.08 6.18
N GLY A 26 31.10 -17.07 5.47
CA GLY A 26 31.87 -18.22 4.97
C GLY A 26 32.02 -18.40 3.44
N GLY A 27 31.56 -17.46 2.62
CA GLY A 27 31.62 -17.57 1.15
C GLY A 27 33.00 -17.29 0.53
N PRO A 28 33.24 -17.65 -0.75
CA PRO A 28 34.45 -17.28 -1.50
C PRO A 28 34.69 -15.76 -1.45
N GLN A 29 35.93 -15.32 -1.70
CA GLN A 29 36.29 -13.90 -1.66
C GLN A 29 35.46 -13.08 -2.67
N LEU A 30 34.35 -12.50 -2.19
CA LEU A 30 33.50 -11.61 -2.96
C LEU A 30 34.32 -10.44 -3.51
N SER A 31 34.06 -9.98 -4.72
CA SER A 31 34.70 -8.79 -5.27
C SER A 31 34.49 -7.55 -4.37
N GLY A 32 35.38 -6.56 -4.49
CA GLY A 32 35.28 -5.31 -3.70
C GLY A 32 33.92 -4.62 -3.85
N THR A 33 33.37 -4.59 -5.06
CA THR A 33 32.04 -4.07 -5.36
C THR A 33 30.95 -4.85 -4.62
N GLN A 34 30.96 -6.18 -4.69
CA GLN A 34 29.95 -7.02 -4.02
C GLN A 34 30.00 -6.85 -2.49
N ARG A 35 31.19 -6.71 -1.90
CA ARG A 35 31.31 -6.39 -0.47
C ARG A 35 30.70 -5.04 -0.08
N GLN A 36 30.74 -4.05 -0.98
CA GLN A 36 30.14 -2.73 -0.72
C GLN A 36 28.61 -2.78 -0.79
N LEU A 37 28.06 -3.55 -1.73
CA LEU A 37 26.62 -3.69 -1.92
C LEU A 37 25.94 -4.49 -0.80
N ARG A 38 26.71 -5.33 -0.09
CA ARG A 38 26.23 -6.23 0.98
C ARG A 38 26.46 -5.68 2.41
N ARG A 39 26.61 -4.36 2.57
CA ARG A 39 26.97 -3.73 3.86
C ARG A 39 25.84 -3.70 4.89
N GLN A 40 24.59 -3.58 4.45
CA GLN A 40 23.45 -3.50 5.34
C GLN A 40 22.51 -4.68 5.06
N PRO A 41 22.68 -5.82 5.75
CA PRO A 41 21.79 -6.97 5.59
C PRO A 41 20.39 -6.65 6.11
N LEU A 42 19.39 -7.20 5.44
CA LEU A 42 18.00 -7.17 5.86
C LEU A 42 17.64 -8.46 6.61
N PRO A 43 16.73 -8.39 7.61
CA PRO A 43 16.37 -9.55 8.41
C PRO A 43 15.61 -10.59 7.58
N HIS A 44 15.78 -11.86 7.95
CA HIS A 44 14.92 -12.93 7.46
C HIS A 44 13.61 -12.98 8.25
N GLY A 45 12.57 -13.51 7.62
CA GLY A 45 11.21 -13.58 8.15
C GLY A 45 10.33 -12.42 7.71
N VAL A 46 9.04 -12.58 7.99
CA VAL A 46 8.00 -11.58 7.71
C VAL A 46 7.57 -11.00 9.04
N HIS A 47 7.92 -9.76 9.31
CA HIS A 47 7.65 -9.09 10.59
C HIS A 47 6.58 -8.01 10.42
N CYS A 48 6.79 -7.10 9.48
CA CYS A 48 5.84 -6.02 9.17
C CYS A 48 4.59 -6.58 8.48
N GLY A 49 4.76 -7.32 7.37
CA GLY A 49 3.68 -7.99 6.65
C GLY A 49 2.64 -7.07 5.98
N GLU A 50 2.87 -5.75 5.94
CA GLU A 50 1.98 -4.76 5.34
C GLU A 50 2.16 -4.68 3.81
N PHE A 51 2.06 -5.82 3.11
CA PHE A 51 2.41 -5.94 1.69
C PHE A 51 1.60 -5.05 0.75
N LEU A 52 0.39 -4.66 1.16
CA LEU A 52 -0.43 -3.72 0.38
C LEU A 52 0.28 -2.38 0.18
N ALA A 53 1.16 -1.95 1.09
CA ALA A 53 1.91 -0.71 0.98
C ALA A 53 2.94 -0.68 -0.18
N VAL A 54 3.29 -1.85 -0.71
CA VAL A 54 4.21 -2.00 -1.85
C VAL A 54 3.51 -2.55 -3.10
N SER A 55 2.19 -2.67 -3.07
CA SER A 55 1.38 -3.02 -4.25
C SER A 55 1.59 -1.96 -5.34
N THR A 56 1.67 -2.44 -6.57
CA THR A 56 1.83 -1.62 -7.78
C THR A 56 0.50 -1.14 -8.33
N MET A 57 -0.62 -1.57 -7.74
CA MET A 57 -1.96 -1.17 -8.16
C MET A 57 -2.19 0.31 -7.89
N PRO A 58 -2.46 1.12 -8.94
CA PRO A 58 -2.89 2.49 -8.76
C PRO A 58 -4.35 2.54 -8.32
N ARG A 59 -4.71 3.68 -7.72
CA ARG A 59 -6.06 4.02 -7.25
C ARG A 59 -7.15 3.51 -8.20
N GLY A 60 -8.02 2.65 -7.68
CA GLY A 60 -9.16 2.08 -8.39
C GLY A 60 -8.87 0.84 -9.23
N LEU A 61 -9.47 -0.28 -8.81
CA LEU A 61 -9.50 -1.58 -9.50
C LEU A 61 -10.09 -1.56 -10.93
N LYS A 62 -10.68 -0.45 -11.37
CA LYS A 62 -11.38 -0.35 -12.66
C LYS A 62 -10.41 -0.03 -13.80
N GLY A 63 -10.05 -1.07 -14.56
CA GLY A 63 -9.50 -0.90 -15.91
C GLY A 63 -8.07 -1.40 -16.12
N HIS A 64 -7.42 -1.99 -15.12
CA HIS A 64 -6.17 -2.69 -15.37
C HIS A 64 -6.46 -3.99 -16.12
N LYS A 65 -5.82 -4.15 -17.29
CA LYS A 65 -5.80 -5.43 -17.99
C LYS A 65 -5.29 -6.46 -16.99
N ARG A 66 -6.07 -7.53 -16.79
CA ARG A 66 -5.64 -8.68 -15.99
C ARG A 66 -4.21 -9.02 -16.41
N PRO A 67 -3.27 -9.23 -15.46
CA PRO A 67 -1.92 -9.65 -15.82
C PRO A 67 -2.01 -10.84 -16.79
N GLY A 68 -1.05 -10.90 -17.72
CA GLY A 68 -1.02 -11.91 -18.76
C GLY A 68 -1.05 -13.35 -18.20
N PRO A 69 -1.06 -14.37 -19.06
CA PRO A 69 -1.17 -15.79 -18.68
C PRO A 69 -0.03 -16.33 -17.79
N GLU A 70 0.86 -15.47 -17.31
CA GLU A 70 1.89 -15.85 -16.34
C GLU A 70 1.22 -16.25 -15.03
N ALA A 71 1.44 -17.51 -14.66
CA ALA A 71 1.02 -18.09 -13.39
C ALA A 71 1.79 -17.41 -12.24
N LEU A 72 1.36 -16.22 -11.82
CA LEU A 72 1.98 -15.47 -10.72
C LEU A 72 1.94 -16.25 -9.40
N HIS A 73 1.09 -17.28 -9.25
CA HIS A 73 1.16 -18.21 -8.12
C HIS A 73 2.39 -19.13 -8.16
N GLU A 74 2.95 -19.44 -9.34
CA GLU A 74 4.14 -20.29 -9.47
C GLU A 74 5.41 -19.48 -9.67
N ARG A 75 5.34 -18.39 -10.43
CA ARG A 75 6.52 -17.63 -10.88
C ARG A 75 6.30 -16.12 -10.79
N TYR A 76 7.17 -15.45 -10.05
CA TYR A 76 7.27 -13.99 -10.01
C TYR A 76 8.44 -13.52 -10.86
N VAL A 77 8.21 -12.53 -11.72
CA VAL A 77 9.21 -12.06 -12.69
C VAL A 77 9.62 -10.65 -12.34
N VAL A 78 10.91 -10.46 -12.07
CA VAL A 78 11.51 -9.15 -11.86
C VAL A 78 12.29 -8.75 -13.11
N LYS A 79 11.96 -7.57 -13.64
CA LYS A 79 12.57 -7.03 -14.85
C LYS A 79 13.76 -6.15 -14.47
N GLY A 80 14.96 -6.62 -14.79
CA GLY A 80 16.20 -5.89 -14.54
C GLY A 80 16.61 -4.96 -15.70
N PRO A 81 17.62 -4.09 -15.50
CA PRO A 81 18.12 -3.19 -16.53
C PRO A 81 18.72 -3.87 -17.77
N ASN A 82 19.14 -5.14 -17.69
CA ASN A 82 19.65 -5.86 -18.88
C ASN A 82 18.54 -6.42 -19.77
N ASN A 83 17.27 -6.20 -19.42
CA ASN A 83 16.16 -6.48 -20.29
C ASN A 83 16.11 -5.42 -21.40
N PRO A 84 16.23 -5.82 -22.67
CA PRO A 84 16.30 -4.86 -23.76
C PRO A 84 14.99 -4.08 -23.94
N ALA A 85 13.83 -4.62 -23.55
CA ALA A 85 12.58 -3.88 -23.55
C ALA A 85 12.58 -2.74 -22.51
N ILE A 86 13.12 -2.99 -21.30
CA ILE A 86 13.28 -1.97 -20.26
C ILE A 86 14.29 -0.90 -20.70
N LEU A 87 15.38 -1.29 -21.36
CA LEU A 87 16.36 -0.36 -21.91
C LEU A 87 15.72 0.57 -22.95
N ILE A 88 14.94 0.02 -23.90
CA ILE A 88 14.20 0.83 -24.89
C ILE A 88 13.19 1.73 -24.20
N GLU A 89 12.47 1.24 -23.19
CA GLU A 89 11.54 2.06 -22.41
C GLU A 89 12.25 3.23 -21.71
N MET A 90 13.41 2.99 -21.09
CA MET A 90 14.22 4.02 -20.46
C MET A 90 14.66 5.08 -21.47
N ILE A 91 15.22 4.67 -22.61
CA ILE A 91 15.63 5.57 -23.70
C ILE A 91 14.42 6.38 -24.19
N THR A 92 13.27 5.74 -24.36
CA THR A 92 12.02 6.39 -24.80
C THR A 92 11.55 7.46 -23.81
N ARG A 93 11.60 7.17 -22.50
CA ARG A 93 11.22 8.12 -21.43
C ARG A 93 12.19 9.30 -21.36
N VAL A 94 13.48 9.05 -21.49
CA VAL A 94 14.51 10.11 -21.54
C VAL A 94 14.32 10.99 -22.77
N ALA A 95 14.06 10.40 -23.94
CA ALA A 95 13.76 11.14 -25.16
C ALA A 95 12.50 12.02 -25.00
N ALA A 96 11.44 11.51 -24.36
CA ALA A 96 10.25 12.30 -24.05
C ALA A 96 10.56 13.50 -23.13
N PHE A 97 11.38 13.30 -22.09
CA PHE A 97 11.81 14.37 -21.20
C PHE A 97 12.55 15.49 -21.95
N PHE A 98 13.53 15.14 -22.79
CA PHE A 98 14.24 16.13 -23.61
C PHE A 98 13.33 16.82 -24.63
N GLY A 99 12.38 16.11 -25.22
CA GLY A 99 11.38 16.70 -26.12
C GLY A 99 10.51 17.74 -25.41
N VAL A 100 10.01 17.45 -24.21
CA VAL A 100 9.10 18.33 -23.46
C VAL A 100 9.86 19.48 -22.79
N PHE A 101 10.85 19.18 -21.96
CA PHE A 101 11.53 20.19 -21.14
C PHE A 101 12.70 20.86 -21.88
N GLY A 102 13.48 20.08 -22.62
CA GLY A 102 14.56 20.62 -23.45
C GLY A 102 14.01 21.48 -24.58
N GLY A 103 12.99 20.97 -25.29
CA GLY A 103 12.42 21.68 -26.43
C GLY A 103 11.80 23.03 -26.06
N GLY A 104 11.06 23.09 -24.95
CA GLY A 104 10.53 24.35 -24.43
C GLY A 104 11.62 25.36 -24.08
N GLY A 105 12.71 24.92 -23.42
CA GLY A 105 13.85 25.77 -23.08
C GLY A 105 14.55 26.35 -24.31
N VAL A 106 14.78 25.52 -25.34
CA VAL A 106 15.44 25.96 -26.58
C VAL A 106 14.57 26.95 -27.36
N ILE A 107 13.25 26.76 -27.38
CA ILE A 107 12.32 27.69 -28.05
C ILE A 107 12.36 29.07 -27.36
N VAL A 108 12.28 29.12 -26.03
CA VAL A 108 12.32 30.39 -25.26
C VAL A 108 13.64 31.12 -25.49
N ILE A 109 14.76 30.40 -25.45
CA ILE A 109 16.10 30.95 -25.67
C ILE A 109 16.26 31.46 -27.11
N SER A 110 15.62 30.84 -28.10
CA SER A 110 15.72 31.21 -29.52
C SER A 110 15.10 32.58 -29.87
N PHE A 111 14.34 33.20 -28.96
CA PHE A 111 13.81 34.57 -29.12
C PHE A 111 14.66 35.63 -28.39
N ALA A 112 15.80 35.26 -27.79
CA ALA A 112 16.70 36.23 -27.15
C ALA A 112 17.51 37.01 -28.23
N PRO A 113 17.42 38.36 -28.25
CA PRO A 113 17.87 39.18 -29.39
C PRO A 113 19.39 39.22 -29.61
N ASP A 114 20.21 38.93 -28.60
CA ASP A 114 21.66 39.20 -28.64
C ASP A 114 22.54 37.95 -28.78
N VAL A 115 21.95 36.76 -28.97
CA VAL A 115 22.69 35.48 -28.87
C VAL A 115 22.60 34.63 -30.15
N PHE A 116 21.61 34.85 -31.04
CA PHE A 116 21.28 33.85 -32.07
C PHE A 116 21.01 34.43 -33.46
N GLY A 117 21.69 33.89 -34.47
CA GLY A 117 21.47 34.26 -35.88
C GLY A 117 22.30 33.46 -36.90
N SER A 118 23.08 32.46 -36.48
CA SER A 118 23.85 31.63 -37.41
C SER A 118 23.04 30.43 -37.90
N VAL A 119 23.28 30.01 -39.15
CA VAL A 119 22.70 28.78 -39.72
C VAL A 119 23.00 27.57 -38.84
N VAL A 120 24.18 27.52 -38.22
CA VAL A 120 24.61 26.45 -37.31
C VAL A 120 23.67 26.34 -36.11
N TRP A 121 23.23 27.47 -35.53
CA TRP A 121 22.30 27.47 -34.40
C TRP A 121 20.93 26.91 -34.78
N TYR A 122 20.36 27.37 -35.90
CA TYR A 122 19.06 26.88 -36.36
C TYR A 122 19.08 25.38 -36.70
N VAL A 123 20.16 24.90 -37.30
CA VAL A 123 20.36 23.46 -37.55
C VAL A 123 20.43 22.69 -36.23
N ALA A 124 21.23 23.14 -35.26
CA ALA A 124 21.37 22.49 -33.97
C ALA A 124 20.04 22.42 -33.19
N THR A 125 19.31 23.53 -33.12
CA THR A 125 17.98 23.61 -32.48
C THR A 125 16.96 22.70 -33.15
N THR A 126 16.92 22.69 -34.49
CA THR A 126 16.01 21.83 -35.25
C THR A 126 16.31 20.35 -34.99
N LEU A 127 17.58 19.96 -35.02
CA LEU A 127 18.00 18.59 -34.71
C LEU A 127 17.66 18.21 -33.26
N PHE A 128 17.84 19.13 -32.31
CA PHE A 128 17.52 18.90 -30.90
C PHE A 128 16.01 18.73 -30.65
N LEU A 129 15.14 19.35 -31.45
CA LEU A 129 13.69 19.16 -31.35
C LEU A 129 13.22 17.88 -32.05
N ILE A 130 13.78 17.57 -33.22
CA ILE A 130 13.34 16.42 -34.04
C ILE A 130 13.88 15.10 -33.47
N LEU A 131 15.15 15.05 -33.07
CA LEU A 131 15.81 13.81 -32.68
C LEU A 131 15.15 13.12 -31.46
N PRO A 132 14.84 13.81 -30.35
CA PRO A 132 14.14 13.19 -29.22
C PRO A 132 12.71 12.77 -29.58
N GLY A 133 11.99 13.55 -30.40
CA GLY A 133 10.67 13.19 -30.89
C GLY A 133 10.68 11.92 -31.74
N LEU A 134 11.67 11.80 -32.64
CA LEU A 134 11.88 10.61 -33.46
C LEU A 134 12.25 9.39 -32.61
N LEU A 135 13.18 9.54 -31.66
CA LEU A 135 13.57 8.47 -30.74
C LEU A 135 12.39 8.02 -29.88
N TYR A 136 11.57 8.94 -29.39
CA TYR A 136 10.34 8.62 -28.66
C TYR A 136 9.36 7.81 -29.52
N PHE A 137 9.10 8.26 -30.76
CA PHE A 137 8.18 7.57 -31.66
C PHE A 137 8.68 6.17 -32.03
N ILE A 138 9.95 6.04 -32.41
CA ILE A 138 10.58 4.75 -32.72
C ILE A 138 10.53 3.82 -31.51
N GLY A 139 10.90 4.31 -30.33
CA GLY A 139 10.86 3.52 -29.09
C GLY A 139 9.45 3.03 -28.76
N LYS A 140 8.43 3.89 -28.88
CA LYS A 140 7.02 3.49 -28.72
C LYS A 140 6.58 2.45 -29.76
N LEU A 141 7.04 2.55 -31.01
CA LEU A 141 6.74 1.58 -32.06
C LEU A 141 7.36 0.21 -31.76
N ILE A 142 8.64 0.20 -31.36
CA ILE A 142 9.38 -1.02 -30.97
C ILE A 142 8.66 -1.74 -29.83
N LEU A 143 8.26 -1.01 -28.78
CA LEU A 143 7.56 -1.58 -27.63
C LEU A 143 6.14 -2.03 -27.98
N ARG A 144 5.41 -1.26 -28.80
CA ARG A 144 4.03 -1.59 -29.21
C ARG A 144 3.95 -2.86 -30.05
N HIS A 145 4.93 -3.07 -30.94
CA HIS A 145 4.98 -4.25 -31.82
C HIS A 145 5.83 -5.38 -31.25
N ASN A 146 6.30 -5.27 -30.00
CA ASN A 146 7.13 -6.27 -29.34
C ASN A 146 8.36 -6.68 -30.18
N LEU A 147 8.97 -5.72 -30.88
CA LEU A 147 10.12 -5.96 -31.78
C LEU A 147 11.41 -6.32 -31.04
N VAL A 148 11.39 -6.17 -29.71
CA VAL A 148 12.48 -6.51 -28.80
C VAL A 148 11.91 -7.50 -27.79
N GLY A 149 12.55 -8.67 -27.69
CA GLY A 149 12.09 -9.73 -26.79
C GLY A 149 12.24 -9.37 -25.32
N ASP A 150 11.24 -9.74 -24.52
CA ASP A 150 11.26 -9.67 -23.05
C ASP A 150 12.15 -10.80 -22.50
N LYS A 151 13.45 -10.53 -22.38
CA LYS A 151 14.48 -11.51 -21.96
C LYS A 151 15.38 -10.93 -20.88
N ASN A 152 16.22 -11.77 -20.28
CA ASN A 152 17.17 -11.39 -19.23
C ASN A 152 16.49 -11.00 -17.89
N ASN A 153 15.33 -11.58 -17.61
CA ASN A 153 14.59 -11.37 -16.36
C ASN A 153 15.06 -12.33 -15.27
N THR A 154 14.82 -11.92 -14.02
CA THR A 154 14.95 -12.79 -12.84
C THR A 154 13.61 -13.43 -12.57
N HIS A 155 13.59 -14.76 -12.45
CA HIS A 155 12.37 -15.52 -12.18
C HIS A 155 12.48 -16.18 -10.82
N TYR A 156 11.60 -15.79 -9.90
CA TYR A 156 11.42 -16.42 -8.60
C TYR A 156 10.34 -17.49 -8.75
N ASN A 157 10.72 -18.76 -8.65
CA ASN A 157 9.80 -19.87 -8.81
C ASN A 157 9.42 -20.45 -7.45
N ARG A 158 8.24 -20.09 -6.96
CA ARG A 158 7.66 -20.59 -5.71
C ARG A 158 7.48 -22.11 -5.74
N ARG A 159 7.08 -22.67 -6.89
CA ARG A 159 6.83 -24.11 -7.05
C ARG A 159 8.09 -24.95 -6.86
N THR A 160 9.22 -24.48 -7.35
CA THR A 160 10.48 -25.22 -7.31
C THR A 160 11.46 -24.74 -6.25
N GLY A 161 11.26 -23.54 -5.70
CA GLY A 161 12.20 -22.89 -4.76
C GLY A 161 13.44 -22.30 -5.42
N PHE A 162 13.49 -22.22 -6.75
CA PHE A 162 14.65 -21.74 -7.50
C PHE A 162 14.47 -20.29 -7.97
N VAL A 163 15.55 -19.52 -7.92
CA VAL A 163 15.70 -18.24 -8.58
C VAL A 163 16.47 -18.47 -9.87
N THR A 164 15.86 -18.13 -11.00
CA THR A 164 16.48 -18.25 -12.33
C THR A 164 16.91 -16.88 -12.85
N ARG A 165 18.20 -16.70 -13.10
CA ARG A 165 18.76 -15.47 -13.69
C ARG A 165 19.29 -15.73 -15.09
N THR A 166 19.07 -14.78 -16.01
CA THR A 166 19.40 -14.94 -17.43
C THR A 166 20.34 -13.83 -17.97
N TRP A 167 21.12 -13.19 -17.10
CA TRP A 167 21.92 -11.99 -17.44
C TRP A 167 23.19 -12.25 -18.26
N ASP A 168 23.89 -13.38 -18.07
CA ASP A 168 25.19 -13.60 -18.73
C ASP A 168 25.39 -15.08 -19.10
N LYS A 169 25.18 -15.36 -20.39
CA LYS A 169 25.60 -16.54 -21.17
C LYS A 169 25.14 -17.96 -20.76
N ALA A 170 24.52 -18.18 -19.60
CA ALA A 170 23.66 -19.34 -19.34
C ALA A 170 22.63 -19.03 -18.22
N PRO A 171 21.38 -19.52 -18.32
CA PRO A 171 20.44 -19.44 -17.21
C PRO A 171 21.02 -20.14 -15.97
N MET A 172 21.13 -19.42 -14.86
CA MET A 172 21.58 -19.97 -13.59
C MET A 172 20.37 -20.24 -12.71
N HIS A 173 20.26 -21.44 -12.16
CA HIS A 173 19.18 -21.86 -11.26
C HIS A 173 19.75 -22.05 -9.86
N LEU A 174 19.47 -21.13 -8.95
CA LEU A 174 20.01 -21.14 -7.59
C LEU A 174 18.87 -21.26 -6.56
N PRO A 175 19.03 -22.03 -5.47
CA PRO A 175 18.00 -22.14 -4.43
C PRO A 175 17.75 -20.78 -3.76
N PHE A 176 16.47 -20.42 -3.55
CA PHE A 176 16.11 -19.15 -2.89
C PHE A 176 16.64 -19.06 -1.46
N ALA A 177 16.77 -20.20 -0.77
CA ALA A 177 17.33 -20.27 0.58
C ALA A 177 18.77 -19.73 0.68
N GLU A 178 19.50 -19.69 -0.44
CA GLU A 178 20.87 -19.19 -0.52
C GLU A 178 20.96 -17.69 -0.86
N PHE A 179 19.82 -16.99 -0.97
CA PHE A 179 19.78 -15.55 -1.21
C PHE A 179 19.50 -14.78 0.07
N ASP A 180 20.20 -13.65 0.21
CA ASP A 180 19.99 -12.69 1.28
C ASP A 180 19.61 -11.32 0.69
N GLY A 181 18.71 -10.61 1.38
CA GLY A 181 18.42 -9.21 1.08
C GLY A 181 19.44 -8.28 1.74
N TYR A 182 19.96 -7.32 0.98
CA TYR A 182 20.79 -6.21 1.45
C TYR A 182 20.19 -4.89 1.01
N MET A 183 20.48 -3.82 1.73
CA MET A 183 20.11 -2.48 1.35
C MET A 183 21.36 -1.62 1.17
N TYR A 184 21.33 -0.70 0.21
CA TYR A 184 22.32 0.36 0.15
C TYR A 184 21.70 1.64 -0.42
N MET A 185 22.33 2.77 -0.09
CA MET A 185 21.89 4.09 -0.52
C MET A 185 22.53 4.47 -1.85
N ILE A 186 21.75 5.10 -2.72
CA ILE A 186 22.23 5.71 -3.96
C ILE A 186 21.86 7.19 -3.99
N PRO A 187 22.75 8.07 -4.46
CA PRO A 187 22.35 9.46 -4.73
C PRO A 187 21.34 9.48 -5.89
N THR A 188 20.29 10.28 -5.77
CA THR A 188 19.36 10.54 -6.87
C THR A 188 19.84 11.77 -7.68
N GLY A 189 19.35 11.90 -8.92
CA GLY A 189 19.69 13.02 -9.79
C GLY A 189 19.23 14.41 -9.29
N VAL A 190 18.40 14.47 -8.24
CA VAL A 190 17.91 15.71 -7.63
C VAL A 190 18.57 16.01 -6.27
N GLY A 191 19.64 15.28 -5.91
CA GLY A 191 20.34 15.46 -4.64
C GLY A 191 19.65 14.81 -3.43
N SER A 192 18.58 14.03 -3.65
CA SER A 192 17.97 13.20 -2.60
C SER A 192 18.66 11.83 -2.51
N THR A 193 18.30 11.05 -1.49
CA THR A 193 18.81 9.67 -1.33
C THR A 193 17.74 8.68 -1.77
N GLY A 194 18.11 7.78 -2.68
CA GLY A 194 17.34 6.60 -3.02
C GLY A 194 17.90 5.38 -2.30
N TYR A 195 17.10 4.33 -2.22
CA TYR A 195 17.45 3.08 -1.56
C TYR A 195 17.35 1.93 -2.57
N VAL A 196 18.26 0.99 -2.49
CA VAL A 196 18.25 -0.20 -3.35
C VAL A 196 18.16 -1.43 -2.48
N LEU A 197 17.16 -2.28 -2.74
CA LEU A 197 17.16 -3.68 -2.29
C LEU A 197 18.03 -4.47 -3.25
N ASN A 198 19.09 -5.06 -2.73
CA ASN A 198 19.95 -6.00 -3.41
C ASN A 198 19.66 -7.40 -2.90
N VAL A 199 19.01 -8.23 -3.70
CA VAL A 199 18.84 -9.65 -3.41
C VAL A 199 20.07 -10.34 -3.97
N ALA A 200 20.96 -10.83 -3.10
CA ALA A 200 22.24 -11.41 -3.50
C ALA A 200 22.39 -12.84 -3.03
N HIS A 201 22.87 -13.70 -3.95
CA HIS A 201 23.30 -15.05 -3.62
C HIS A 201 24.52 -15.04 -2.70
N ARG A 202 24.49 -15.84 -1.63
CA ARG A 202 25.54 -15.89 -0.59
C ARG A 202 26.90 -16.28 -1.15
N TYR A 203 26.94 -17.21 -2.09
CA TYR A 203 28.18 -17.87 -2.52
C TYR A 203 28.72 -17.42 -3.87
N SER A 204 28.03 -16.54 -4.59
CA SER A 204 28.49 -16.05 -5.89
C SER A 204 28.44 -14.53 -5.99
N ASP A 205 29.35 -13.98 -6.79
CA ASP A 205 29.33 -12.57 -7.20
C ASP A 205 28.21 -12.29 -8.20
N ASP A 206 27.66 -13.36 -8.81
CA ASP A 206 26.64 -13.33 -9.86
C ASP A 206 25.21 -13.18 -9.32
N GLY A 207 25.05 -12.93 -8.02
CA GLY A 207 23.79 -13.06 -7.31
C GLY A 207 22.89 -11.83 -7.26
N ASP A 208 23.32 -10.65 -7.71
CA ASP A 208 22.67 -9.36 -7.39
C ASP A 208 21.46 -9.03 -8.28
N GLU A 209 20.27 -8.94 -7.68
CA GLU A 209 19.15 -8.18 -8.23
C GLU A 209 18.87 -6.92 -7.42
N SER A 210 18.93 -5.77 -8.12
CA SER A 210 18.80 -4.45 -7.52
C SER A 210 17.46 -3.79 -7.86
N LEU A 211 16.56 -3.70 -6.88
CA LEU A 211 15.29 -2.98 -6.96
C LEU A 211 15.41 -1.61 -6.28
N LYS A 212 14.98 -0.55 -6.97
CA LYS A 212 15.14 0.84 -6.50
C LYS A 212 13.88 1.37 -5.85
N PHE A 213 14.05 2.05 -4.72
CA PHE A 213 13.00 2.61 -3.88
C PHE A 213 13.33 4.05 -3.45
N PHE A 214 12.29 4.80 -3.08
CA PHE A 214 12.44 6.15 -2.57
C PHE A 214 12.69 6.18 -1.06
N LEU A 215 12.18 5.19 -0.32
CA LEU A 215 12.27 5.11 1.13
C LEU A 215 12.87 3.77 1.58
N PRO A 216 13.63 3.72 2.69
CA PRO A 216 14.34 2.52 3.13
C PRO A 216 13.39 1.40 3.55
N TRP A 217 12.24 1.76 4.15
CA TRP A 217 11.23 0.80 4.57
C TRP A 217 10.62 0.05 3.38
N GLN A 218 10.54 0.67 2.19
CA GLN A 218 10.02 0.01 0.99
C GLN A 218 10.93 -1.14 0.57
N ALA A 219 12.25 -0.93 0.57
CA ALA A 219 13.22 -1.98 0.28
C ALA A 219 13.10 -3.15 1.28
N SER A 220 12.92 -2.82 2.55
CA SER A 220 12.77 -3.82 3.62
C SER A 220 11.47 -4.61 3.48
N LEU A 221 10.35 -3.94 3.17
CA LEU A 221 9.05 -4.59 2.96
C LEU A 221 9.01 -5.43 1.67
N TRP A 222 9.69 -4.99 0.61
CA TRP A 222 9.84 -5.78 -0.62
C TRP A 222 10.64 -7.06 -0.38
N TRP A 223 11.64 -7.03 0.51
CA TRP A 223 12.33 -8.24 0.92
C TRP A 223 11.41 -9.19 1.70
N GLU A 224 10.59 -8.69 2.62
CA GLU A 224 9.57 -9.52 3.28
C GLU A 224 8.55 -10.08 2.28
N PHE A 225 8.16 -9.30 1.27
CA PHE A 225 7.25 -9.73 0.21
C PHE A 225 7.81 -10.92 -0.57
N LEU A 226 9.08 -10.85 -1.00
CA LEU A 226 9.73 -11.96 -1.71
C LEU A 226 9.85 -13.20 -0.84
N GLN A 227 10.19 -13.04 0.44
CA GLN A 227 10.25 -14.15 1.38
C GLN A 227 8.88 -14.82 1.57
N GLN A 228 7.82 -14.03 1.79
CA GLN A 228 6.44 -14.56 1.87
C GLN A 228 6.03 -15.26 0.57
N TYR A 229 6.34 -14.64 -0.56
CA TYR A 229 6.01 -15.16 -1.87
C TYR A 229 6.71 -16.49 -2.17
N MET A 230 7.95 -16.69 -1.74
CA MET A 230 8.69 -17.92 -1.99
C MET A 230 8.39 -19.04 -0.98
N ASP A 231 7.93 -18.69 0.22
CA ASP A 231 7.71 -19.62 1.32
C ASP A 231 6.39 -20.39 1.19
N ILE A 232 6.49 -21.70 0.94
CA ILE A 232 5.33 -22.59 0.78
C ILE A 232 4.64 -22.90 2.10
N SER A 233 5.21 -22.55 3.26
CA SER A 233 4.52 -22.68 4.54
C SER A 233 3.50 -21.57 4.80
N LYS A 234 3.52 -20.52 3.97
CA LYS A 234 2.69 -19.32 4.12
C LYS A 234 1.87 -19.06 2.86
N PRO A 235 0.68 -18.43 2.97
CA PRO A 235 -0.10 -18.06 1.80
C PRO A 235 0.62 -17.00 0.96
N LEU A 236 0.25 -16.87 -0.31
CA LEU A 236 0.67 -15.76 -1.15
C LEU A 236 0.35 -14.41 -0.47
N PRO A 237 1.20 -13.37 -0.65
CA PRO A 237 0.93 -12.03 -0.16
C PRO A 237 -0.49 -11.57 -0.51
N ASP A 238 -1.24 -11.09 0.48
CA ASP A 238 -2.62 -10.64 0.27
C ASP A 238 -2.64 -9.23 -0.32
N ILE A 239 -2.48 -9.16 -1.64
CA ILE A 239 -2.55 -7.93 -2.44
C ILE A 239 -3.46 -8.15 -3.66
N PRO A 240 -4.07 -7.09 -4.22
CA PRO A 240 -5.01 -7.23 -5.33
C PRO A 240 -4.41 -7.92 -6.56
N GLU A 241 -3.11 -7.78 -6.83
CA GLU A 241 -2.41 -8.44 -7.93
C GLU A 241 -2.43 -9.97 -7.82
N MET A 242 -2.45 -10.50 -6.59
CA MET A 242 -2.43 -11.95 -6.35
C MET A 242 -3.82 -12.57 -6.38
N GLU A 243 -4.89 -11.77 -6.29
CA GLU A 243 -6.27 -12.24 -6.20
C GLU A 243 -6.65 -13.32 -7.24
N PRO A 244 -6.35 -13.15 -8.55
CA PRO A 244 -6.72 -14.15 -9.56
C PRO A 244 -6.01 -15.50 -9.39
N TYR A 245 -4.94 -15.54 -8.61
CA TYR A 245 -4.04 -16.68 -8.48
C TYR A 245 -4.15 -17.36 -7.11
N ARG A 246 -4.79 -16.74 -6.11
CA ARG A 246 -4.91 -17.28 -4.75
C ARG A 246 -5.55 -18.66 -4.71
N ALA A 247 -6.59 -18.89 -5.51
CA ALA A 247 -7.27 -20.19 -5.60
C ALA A 247 -6.45 -21.28 -6.32
N LEU A 248 -5.42 -20.90 -7.07
CA LEU A 248 -4.56 -21.82 -7.81
C LEU A 248 -3.39 -22.34 -6.96
N ASP A 249 -2.95 -21.57 -5.97
CA ASP A 249 -1.93 -21.97 -5.00
C ASP A 249 -2.56 -22.79 -3.85
N PRO A 250 -2.21 -24.08 -3.65
CA PRO A 250 -2.88 -24.93 -2.67
C PRO A 250 -2.76 -24.44 -1.22
N VAL A 251 -1.62 -23.88 -0.83
CA VAL A 251 -1.40 -23.34 0.52
C VAL A 251 -2.29 -22.12 0.76
N THR A 252 -2.35 -21.24 -0.23
CA THR A 252 -3.22 -20.05 -0.19
C THR A 252 -4.69 -20.43 -0.20
N ALA A 253 -5.09 -21.38 -1.05
CA ALA A 253 -6.47 -21.85 -1.13
C ALA A 253 -6.95 -22.51 0.19
N GLU A 254 -6.09 -23.28 0.85
CA GLU A 254 -6.39 -23.85 2.17
C GLU A 254 -6.47 -22.76 3.24
N HIS A 255 -5.54 -21.80 3.22
CA HIS A 255 -5.55 -20.66 4.14
C HIS A 255 -6.83 -19.84 4.00
N ASP A 256 -7.25 -19.52 2.76
CA ASP A 256 -8.45 -18.75 2.48
C ASP A 256 -9.72 -19.51 2.90
N ARG A 257 -9.76 -20.84 2.67
CA ARG A 257 -10.88 -21.69 3.14
C ARG A 257 -10.99 -21.70 4.67
N ARG A 258 -9.86 -21.84 5.38
CA ARG A 258 -9.81 -21.86 6.85
C ARG A 258 -10.19 -20.52 7.47
N THR A 259 -9.83 -19.42 6.83
CA THR A 259 -10.13 -18.05 7.30
C THR A 259 -11.50 -17.53 6.83
N GLY A 260 -12.18 -18.26 5.94
CA GLY A 260 -13.45 -17.83 5.37
C GLY A 260 -13.31 -16.61 4.44
N ARG A 261 -12.12 -16.36 3.90
CA ARG A 261 -11.86 -15.23 2.99
C ARG A 261 -12.59 -15.47 1.65
N PRO A 262 -13.39 -14.51 1.15
CA PRO A 262 -14.06 -14.67 -0.14
C PRO A 262 -13.05 -14.68 -1.30
N PRO A 263 -13.33 -15.42 -2.40
CA PRO A 263 -12.40 -15.58 -3.54
C PRO A 263 -12.25 -14.33 -4.42
N ASP A 264 -13.15 -13.36 -4.26
CA ASP A 264 -13.21 -12.08 -4.96
C ASP A 264 -13.14 -10.90 -3.96
N TYR A 265 -12.42 -11.10 -2.85
CA TYR A 265 -12.23 -10.15 -1.76
C TYR A 265 -11.86 -8.76 -2.26
N TRP A 266 -10.78 -8.65 -3.03
CA TRP A 266 -10.34 -7.36 -3.57
C TRP A 266 -11.31 -6.83 -4.62
N ALA A 267 -11.82 -7.70 -5.50
CA ALA A 267 -12.71 -7.30 -6.59
C ALA A 267 -14.08 -6.77 -6.11
N ARG A 268 -14.55 -7.20 -4.93
CA ARG A 268 -15.79 -6.71 -4.29
C ARG A 268 -15.63 -5.35 -3.62
N MET A 269 -14.41 -4.90 -3.32
CA MET A 269 -14.19 -3.64 -2.63
C MET A 269 -14.39 -2.44 -3.57
N SER A 270 -14.91 -1.35 -3.02
CA SER A 270 -14.94 -0.07 -3.73
C SER A 270 -13.51 0.45 -3.91
N PRO A 271 -13.23 1.22 -4.98
CA PRO A 271 -11.96 1.93 -5.15
C PRO A 271 -11.53 2.70 -3.90
N ASP A 272 -12.46 3.41 -3.25
CA ASP A 272 -12.18 4.22 -2.07
C ASP A 272 -11.78 3.37 -0.87
N GLU A 273 -12.37 2.19 -0.70
CA GLU A 273 -12.00 1.26 0.36
C GLU A 273 -10.61 0.66 0.12
N VAL A 274 -10.27 0.35 -1.13
CA VAL A 274 -8.92 -0.11 -1.50
C VAL A 274 -7.89 0.98 -1.22
N ASP A 275 -8.18 2.23 -1.61
CA ASP A 275 -7.30 3.38 -1.38
C ASP A 275 -7.12 3.64 0.12
N ARG A 276 -8.20 3.54 0.91
CA ARG A 276 -8.16 3.66 2.38
C ARG A 276 -7.28 2.58 3.01
N ARG A 277 -7.47 1.31 2.63
CA ARG A 277 -6.65 0.19 3.11
C ARG A 277 -5.18 0.37 2.72
N HIS A 278 -4.92 0.80 1.49
CA HIS A 278 -3.58 1.06 1.01
C HIS A 278 -2.92 2.18 1.80
N ALA A 279 -3.62 3.27 2.09
CA ALA A 279 -3.12 4.36 2.93
C ALA A 279 -2.82 3.88 4.36
N ALA A 280 -3.68 3.08 4.96
CA ALA A 280 -3.46 2.49 6.28
C ALA A 280 -2.24 1.55 6.31
N ALA A 281 -2.12 0.67 5.30
CA ALA A 281 -0.95 -0.21 5.15
C ALA A 281 0.33 0.60 4.95
N PHE A 282 0.30 1.65 4.13
CA PHE A 282 1.43 2.55 3.92
C PHE A 282 1.86 3.23 5.22
N ALA A 283 0.92 3.80 5.98
CA ALA A 283 1.19 4.42 7.26
C ALA A 283 1.79 3.43 8.27
N ALA A 284 1.21 2.22 8.36
CA ALA A 284 1.70 1.14 9.21
C ALA A 284 3.13 0.71 8.81
N ALA A 285 3.39 0.47 7.52
CA ALA A 285 4.71 0.09 7.02
C ALA A 285 5.77 1.19 7.22
N SER A 286 5.39 2.46 7.03
CA SER A 286 6.30 3.59 7.21
C SER A 286 6.66 3.86 8.67
N SER A 287 5.75 3.53 9.60
CA SER A 287 5.95 3.69 11.05
C SER A 287 6.50 2.43 11.72
N TYR A 288 6.63 1.33 10.98
CA TYR A 288 7.18 0.08 11.51
C TYR A 288 8.63 0.28 11.98
N PRO A 289 8.99 -0.18 13.19
CA PRO A 289 10.35 -0.08 13.69
C PRO A 289 11.24 -1.15 13.03
N TRP A 290 11.65 -0.90 11.79
CA TRP A 290 12.47 -1.82 10.99
C TRP A 290 13.73 -2.29 11.72
N GLY A 291 13.99 -3.60 11.65
CA GLY A 291 15.02 -4.29 12.43
C GLY A 291 14.50 -4.92 13.72
N ARG A 292 13.25 -4.67 14.11
CA ARG A 292 12.56 -5.37 15.19
C ARG A 292 11.65 -6.48 14.68
N THR A 293 11.37 -7.46 15.53
CA THR A 293 10.33 -8.46 15.26
C THR A 293 8.93 -7.86 15.43
N ARG A 294 7.91 -8.53 14.88
CA ARG A 294 6.52 -8.07 15.00
C ARG A 294 6.09 -7.89 16.46
N GLU A 295 6.45 -8.83 17.33
CA GLU A 295 6.15 -8.79 18.77
C GLU A 295 6.79 -7.58 19.46
N GLN A 296 8.06 -7.30 19.14
CA GLN A 296 8.77 -6.13 19.65
C GLN A 296 8.17 -4.82 19.12
N ALA A 297 7.70 -4.80 17.87
CA ALA A 297 7.03 -3.65 17.30
C ALA A 297 5.70 -3.37 18.03
N LEU A 298 4.86 -4.39 18.20
CA LEU A 298 3.61 -4.30 18.97
C LEU A 298 3.85 -3.83 20.40
N ALA A 299 4.87 -4.40 21.08
CA ALA A 299 5.26 -3.98 22.43
C ALA A 299 5.74 -2.52 22.50
N SER A 300 6.27 -1.97 21.40
CA SER A 300 6.66 -0.56 21.30
C SER A 300 5.51 0.39 20.93
N GLY A 301 4.28 -0.12 20.80
CA GLY A 301 3.09 0.67 20.46
C GLY A 301 2.83 0.81 18.96
N TRP A 302 3.55 0.07 18.10
CA TRP A 302 3.22 0.03 16.67
C TRP A 302 1.88 -0.67 16.46
N ARG A 303 1.06 -0.13 15.55
CA ARG A 303 -0.26 -0.68 15.21
C ARG A 303 -0.29 -1.14 13.74
N PRO A 304 -0.67 -2.39 13.46
CA PRO A 304 -0.86 -2.86 12.10
C PRO A 304 -2.10 -2.20 11.47
N SER A 305 -2.14 -2.16 10.14
CA SER A 305 -3.25 -1.54 9.40
C SER A 305 -4.59 -2.18 9.73
N SER A 306 -4.63 -3.51 9.90
CA SER A 306 -5.83 -4.25 10.31
C SER A 306 -6.43 -3.75 11.62
N ALA A 307 -5.61 -3.49 12.64
CA ALA A 307 -6.07 -3.01 13.95
C ALA A 307 -6.52 -1.54 13.90
N VAL A 308 -6.00 -0.74 12.97
CA VAL A 308 -6.47 0.63 12.74
C VAL A 308 -7.84 0.59 12.05
N LEU A 309 -7.96 -0.19 10.98
CA LEU A 309 -9.19 -0.30 10.19
C LEU A 309 -10.34 -1.00 10.94
N GLU A 310 -10.04 -1.90 11.88
CA GLU A 310 -11.05 -2.50 12.76
C GLU A 310 -11.58 -1.49 13.77
N GLU A 311 -10.71 -0.68 14.34
CA GLU A 311 -11.11 0.40 15.25
C GLU A 311 -11.92 1.49 14.54
N GLU A 312 -11.51 1.89 13.33
CA GLU A 312 -12.29 2.82 12.50
C GLU A 312 -13.69 2.27 12.20
N ARG A 313 -13.79 0.99 11.81
CA ARG A 313 -15.09 0.34 11.57
C ARG A 313 -15.94 0.25 12.83
N ARG A 314 -15.32 0.01 13.99
CA ARG A 314 -16.02 0.03 15.29
C ARG A 314 -16.59 1.41 15.56
N ILE A 315 -15.80 2.48 15.38
CA ILE A 315 -16.23 3.86 15.57
C ILE A 315 -17.33 4.24 14.57
N GLU A 316 -17.20 3.86 13.30
CA GLU A 316 -18.22 4.10 12.28
C GLU A 316 -19.52 3.34 12.58
N GLY A 317 -19.43 2.10 13.03
CA GLY A 317 -20.57 1.29 13.46
C GLY A 317 -21.28 1.91 14.66
N GLU A 318 -20.52 2.29 15.70
CA GLU A 318 -21.07 3.00 16.86
C GLU A 318 -21.74 4.32 16.47
N ARG A 319 -21.14 5.07 15.55
CA ARG A 319 -21.74 6.31 15.04
C ARG A 319 -23.06 6.05 14.31
N HIS A 320 -23.14 4.98 13.53
CA HIS A 320 -24.35 4.61 12.77
C HIS A 320 -25.47 4.13 13.70
N ASP A 321 -25.14 3.28 14.67
CA ASP A 321 -26.08 2.80 15.68
C ASP A 321 -26.62 3.97 16.50
N PHE A 322 -25.75 4.85 16.95
CA PHE A 322 -26.18 6.03 17.71
C PHE A 322 -27.01 6.98 16.85
N ALA A 323 -26.65 7.25 15.59
CA ALA A 323 -27.47 8.06 14.69
C ALA A 323 -28.88 7.48 14.49
N SER A 324 -29.02 6.15 14.47
CA SER A 324 -30.31 5.46 14.40
C SER A 324 -31.13 5.65 15.68
N VAL A 325 -30.48 5.59 16.85
CA VAL A 325 -31.09 5.93 18.14
C VAL A 325 -31.58 7.38 18.16
N LEU A 326 -30.77 8.32 17.67
CA LEU A 326 -31.14 9.74 17.60
C LEU A 326 -32.31 9.98 16.65
N ALA A 327 -32.37 9.28 15.52
CA ALA A 327 -33.51 9.36 14.59
C ALA A 327 -34.80 8.85 15.26
N GLY A 328 -34.74 7.74 15.99
CA GLY A 328 -35.87 7.23 16.78
C GLY A 328 -36.34 8.22 17.86
N LEU A 329 -35.39 8.82 18.59
CA LEU A 329 -35.69 9.84 19.59
C LEU A 329 -36.30 11.10 18.99
N THR A 330 -35.84 11.52 17.81
CA THR A 330 -36.43 12.66 17.08
C THR A 330 -37.90 12.40 16.78
N ALA A 331 -38.24 11.20 16.32
CA ALA A 331 -39.62 10.82 16.03
C ALA A 331 -40.49 10.87 17.30
N VAL A 332 -40.02 10.31 18.41
CA VAL A 332 -40.73 10.33 19.71
C VAL A 332 -40.92 11.78 20.19
N LEU A 333 -39.87 12.59 20.20
CA LEU A 333 -39.93 13.97 20.68
C LEU A 333 -40.83 14.87 19.82
N SER A 334 -40.92 14.63 18.52
CA SER A 334 -41.83 15.35 17.63
C SER A 334 -43.31 14.98 17.83
N GLU A 335 -43.62 13.85 18.48
CA GLU A 335 -44.99 13.48 18.88
C GLU A 335 -45.39 14.10 20.23
N HIS A 336 -44.44 14.69 20.98
CA HIS A 336 -44.69 15.33 22.25
C HIS A 336 -45.06 16.83 22.09
N PRO A 337 -46.17 17.30 22.70
CA PRO A 337 -46.70 18.65 22.50
C PRO A 337 -45.78 19.85 22.79
N PRO A 338 -44.81 19.80 23.73
CA PRO A 338 -43.93 20.94 24.00
C PRO A 338 -42.78 21.13 22.98
N VAL A 339 -42.46 20.14 22.13
CA VAL A 339 -41.30 20.17 21.23
C VAL A 339 -41.75 20.15 19.77
N ALA A 340 -41.54 21.24 19.03
CA ALA A 340 -41.90 21.31 17.62
C ALA A 340 -40.84 20.74 16.68
N GLN A 341 -39.55 20.88 17.02
CA GLN A 341 -38.47 20.31 16.21
C GLN A 341 -37.24 20.02 17.08
N ALA A 342 -36.64 18.84 16.93
CA ALA A 342 -35.33 18.53 17.48
C ALA A 342 -34.28 18.48 16.36
N ARG A 343 -33.16 19.16 16.52
CA ARG A 343 -32.03 19.13 15.58
C ARG A 343 -30.80 18.54 16.25
N TRP A 344 -30.17 17.58 15.58
CA TRP A 344 -28.98 16.91 16.08
C TRP A 344 -27.74 17.32 15.30
N GLN A 345 -26.63 17.53 16.00
CA GLN A 345 -25.30 17.68 15.40
C GLN A 345 -24.34 16.72 16.08
N SER A 346 -23.49 16.05 15.31
CA SER A 346 -22.41 15.21 15.83
C SER A 346 -21.07 15.87 15.53
N ASP A 347 -20.19 15.92 16.51
CA ASP A 347 -18.81 16.37 16.35
C ASP A 347 -17.85 15.30 16.89
N LEU A 348 -16.74 15.05 16.18
CA LEU A 348 -15.73 14.09 16.60
C LEU A 348 -14.53 14.87 17.13
N ASP A 349 -14.25 14.73 18.42
CA ASP A 349 -13.03 15.29 18.99
C ASP A 349 -11.82 14.53 18.42
N GLN A 350 -11.08 15.20 17.55
CA GLN A 350 -9.92 14.63 16.85
C GLN A 350 -8.78 14.21 17.78
N ASN A 351 -8.73 14.74 19.01
CA ASN A 351 -7.66 14.44 19.96
C ASN A 351 -8.00 13.30 20.91
N SER A 352 -9.25 13.22 21.36
CA SER A 352 -9.68 12.17 22.31
C SER A 352 -10.35 10.98 21.61
N GLY A 353 -10.73 11.12 20.34
CA GLY A 353 -11.59 10.14 19.65
C GLY A 353 -13.01 10.09 20.21
N ALA A 354 -13.36 10.99 21.13
CA ALA A 354 -14.68 11.04 21.74
C ALA A 354 -15.68 11.68 20.76
N LEU A 355 -16.82 11.02 20.60
CA LEU A 355 -17.92 11.50 19.77
C LEU A 355 -18.87 12.32 20.64
N HIS A 356 -19.04 13.59 20.29
CA HIS A 356 -19.92 14.53 20.94
C HIS A 356 -21.20 14.71 20.12
N TYR A 357 -22.35 14.79 20.79
CA TYR A 357 -23.63 15.01 20.14
C TYR A 357 -24.33 16.22 20.77
N ARG A 358 -24.93 17.09 19.96
CA ARG A 358 -25.69 18.27 20.40
C ARG A 358 -27.12 18.13 19.93
N ILE A 359 -28.09 18.44 20.80
CA ILE A 359 -29.49 18.64 20.41
C ILE A 359 -29.86 20.10 20.60
N SER A 360 -30.41 20.72 19.57
CA SER A 360 -31.16 21.96 19.74
C SER A 360 -32.66 21.62 19.68
N LEU A 361 -33.40 21.91 20.76
CA LEU A 361 -34.85 21.75 20.81
C LEU A 361 -35.51 23.08 20.48
N LEU A 362 -36.38 23.08 19.48
CA LEU A 362 -37.23 24.22 19.15
C LEU A 362 -38.60 24.01 19.80
N PRO A 363 -38.99 24.85 20.78
CA PRO A 363 -40.28 24.73 21.44
C PRO A 363 -41.44 25.04 20.47
N ALA A 364 -42.58 24.39 20.70
CA ALA A 364 -43.78 24.66 19.90
C ALA A 364 -44.31 26.09 20.11
N HIS A 365 -44.77 26.74 19.04
CA HIS A 365 -45.34 28.08 19.10
C HIS A 365 -46.48 28.13 20.11
N GLY A 366 -46.29 28.88 21.21
CA GLY A 366 -47.26 29.03 22.30
C GLY A 366 -46.79 28.52 23.67
N VAL A 367 -45.64 27.85 23.76
CA VAL A 367 -45.08 27.32 25.04
C VAL A 367 -44.03 28.27 25.66
N VAL A 368 -43.67 29.36 24.98
CA VAL A 368 -42.60 30.26 25.42
C VAL A 368 -43.13 31.28 26.42
N GLY A 369 -42.87 31.04 27.70
CA GLY A 369 -43.15 32.04 28.74
C GLY A 369 -42.85 31.62 30.18
N GLY A 370 -41.83 30.79 30.44
CA GLY A 370 -41.38 30.55 31.83
C GLY A 370 -40.50 29.31 31.99
N ALA A 371 -39.68 29.29 33.05
CA ALA A 371 -38.79 28.19 33.44
C ALA A 371 -39.46 26.80 33.38
N ASN A 372 -40.77 26.74 33.68
CA ASN A 372 -41.56 25.51 33.66
C ASN A 372 -41.67 24.83 32.28
N GLY A 373 -41.62 25.59 31.17
CA GLY A 373 -41.70 25.01 29.82
C GLY A 373 -40.41 24.30 29.41
N LEU A 374 -39.26 24.83 29.84
CA LEU A 374 -37.96 24.21 29.63
C LEU A 374 -37.82 22.96 30.51
N ASP A 375 -38.26 23.04 31.77
CA ASP A 375 -38.22 21.90 32.70
C ASP A 375 -39.14 20.74 32.27
N GLN A 376 -40.31 21.04 31.69
CA GLN A 376 -41.17 20.02 31.08
C GLN A 376 -40.53 19.38 29.84
N ALA A 377 -39.86 20.17 28.99
CA ALA A 377 -39.11 19.62 27.86
C ALA A 377 -37.91 18.78 28.33
N ARG A 378 -37.22 19.20 29.40
CA ARG A 378 -36.13 18.45 30.05
C ARG A 378 -36.59 17.08 30.53
N GLU A 379 -37.72 17.02 31.23
CA GLU A 379 -38.25 15.77 31.76
C GLU A 379 -38.80 14.86 30.67
N ALA A 380 -39.48 15.42 29.65
CA ALA A 380 -39.95 14.65 28.49
C ALA A 380 -38.79 14.02 27.71
N VAL A 381 -37.67 14.72 27.55
CA VAL A 381 -36.45 14.17 26.91
C VAL A 381 -35.84 13.07 27.76
N ARG A 382 -35.80 13.25 29.08
CA ARG A 382 -35.29 12.24 30.02
C ARG A 382 -36.17 10.97 30.02
N GLU A 383 -37.49 11.10 30.01
CA GLU A 383 -38.43 9.96 29.94
C GLU A 383 -38.41 9.26 28.58
N ALA A 384 -38.22 10.00 27.48
CA ALA A 384 -38.16 9.43 26.14
C ALA A 384 -36.84 8.69 25.84
N LEU A 385 -35.78 8.94 26.61
CA LEU A 385 -34.48 8.30 26.42
C LEU A 385 -34.48 6.85 26.93
N PRO A 386 -34.15 5.85 26.09
CA PRO A 386 -33.98 4.46 26.54
C PRO A 386 -32.94 4.37 27.68
N PRO A 387 -33.16 3.51 28.70
CA PRO A 387 -32.23 3.35 29.82
C PRO A 387 -30.79 3.03 29.39
N GLU A 388 -30.65 2.32 28.28
CA GLU A 388 -29.36 1.97 27.65
C GLU A 388 -28.58 3.22 27.23
N VAL A 389 -29.27 4.25 26.71
CA VAL A 389 -28.67 5.53 26.30
C VAL A 389 -28.34 6.39 27.53
N GLN A 390 -29.19 6.36 28.56
CA GLN A 390 -28.96 7.11 29.81
C GLN A 390 -27.69 6.65 30.54
N SER A 391 -27.33 5.36 30.42
CA SER A 391 -26.13 4.79 31.06
C SER A 391 -24.80 5.14 30.39
N VAL A 392 -24.84 5.60 29.12
CA VAL A 392 -23.65 5.82 28.28
C VAL A 392 -23.48 7.31 27.93
N VAL A 393 -24.38 8.18 28.38
CA VAL A 393 -24.41 9.60 28.01
C VAL A 393 -24.45 10.48 29.26
N GLU A 394 -23.41 11.30 29.43
CA GLU A 394 -23.38 12.44 30.33
C GLU A 394 -24.18 13.60 29.69
N ILE A 395 -25.36 13.86 30.25
CA ILE A 395 -26.27 14.93 29.80
C ILE A 395 -25.82 16.24 30.46
N ARG A 396 -25.37 17.21 29.66
CA ARG A 396 -25.02 18.55 30.15
C ARG A 396 -25.93 19.59 29.52
N ILE A 397 -26.71 20.27 30.34
CA ILE A 397 -27.71 21.23 29.89
C ILE A 397 -27.18 22.62 30.18
N ASP A 398 -26.74 23.32 29.13
CA ASP A 398 -26.28 24.71 29.26
C ASP A 398 -27.42 25.65 28.82
N GLU A 399 -27.77 26.63 29.64
CA GLU A 399 -28.82 27.60 29.33
C GLU A 399 -28.30 28.61 28.30
N THR A 400 -28.53 28.35 27.01
CA THR A 400 -28.44 29.37 25.97
C THR A 400 -29.83 29.98 25.70
N PRO A 401 -29.90 31.23 25.19
CA PRO A 401 -31.17 31.92 24.90
C PRO A 401 -32.12 31.16 23.97
N ASP A 402 -31.58 30.18 23.23
CA ASP A 402 -32.29 29.34 22.25
C ASP A 402 -32.63 27.93 22.77
N GLY A 403 -32.34 27.61 24.04
CA GLY A 403 -32.70 26.32 24.66
C GLY A 403 -31.91 25.11 24.16
N GLU A 404 -30.60 25.25 23.91
CA GLU A 404 -29.77 24.15 23.42
C GLU A 404 -29.39 23.14 24.52
N LEU A 405 -29.39 21.85 24.18
CA LEU A 405 -29.00 20.74 25.06
C LEU A 405 -27.71 20.07 24.54
N PHE A 406 -26.74 19.82 25.42
CA PHE A 406 -25.45 19.20 25.05
C PHE A 406 -25.36 17.76 25.57
N TYR A 407 -24.86 16.85 24.74
CA TYR A 407 -24.69 15.44 25.07
C TYR A 407 -23.24 15.04 24.90
N ARG A 408 -22.69 14.40 25.92
CA ARG A 408 -21.35 13.82 25.88
C ARG A 408 -21.47 12.35 26.24
N ARG A 409 -20.72 11.46 25.57
CA ARG A 409 -20.64 10.07 26.03
C ARG A 409 -19.95 10.04 27.40
N ALA A 410 -20.54 9.38 28.40
CA ALA A 410 -19.87 9.08 29.65
C ALA A 410 -18.69 8.15 29.34
N SER A 411 -17.50 8.53 29.80
CA SER A 411 -16.21 7.87 29.52
C SER A 411 -16.19 6.40 29.88
#